data_AF-A0A7X7FWI5-F1
#
_entry.id   AF-A0A7X7FWI5-F1
#
_cell.length_a   1.000
_cell.length_b   1.000
_cell.length_c   1.000
_cell.angle_alpha   90.00
_cell.angle_beta   90.00
_cell.angle_gamma   90.00
#
_symmetry.space_group_name_H-M   'P 1'
#
loop_
_entity.id
_entity.type
_entity.pdbx_description
1 polymer ?
#
loop_
_entity_poly.entity_id
_entity_poly.type
_entity_poly.pdbx_seq_one_letter_code
_entity_poly.pdbx_strand_id
1 'polypeptide(L)' 'MENKTELKLALLIDADNIPCEYVKSILEEIAKYGSPTFKRIYGDWTRPNLTKWKSVLLENAITPIQQYS' A
#
# COMPACT_ATOMS: atom_id res chain seq x y z
N MET A 1 7.90 -9.77 -31.28
CA MET A 1 8.05 -9.07 -30.00
C MET A 1 6.99 -9.65 -29.08
N GLU A 2 7.38 -10.43 -28.08
CA GLU A 2 6.42 -10.90 -27.07
C GLU A 2 5.85 -9.66 -26.37
N ASN A 3 4.55 -9.44 -26.53
CA ASN A 3 3.82 -8.51 -25.69
C ASN A 3 3.80 -9.11 -24.29
N LYS A 4 4.84 -8.84 -23.50
CA LYS A 4 4.83 -9.09 -22.06
C LYS A 4 3.70 -8.23 -21.51
N THR A 5 2.53 -8.84 -21.34
CA THR A 5 1.41 -8.21 -20.64
C THR A 5 1.90 -7.94 -19.23
N GLU A 6 2.24 -6.69 -18.92
CA GLU A 6 2.57 -6.31 -17.55
C GLU A 6 1.42 -6.72 -16.65
N LEU A 7 1.69 -7.60 -15.69
CA LEU A 7 0.72 -8.03 -14.71
C LEU A 7 0.32 -6.83 -13.88
N LYS A 8 -0.95 -6.44 -13.96
CA LYS A 8 -1.52 -5.35 -13.16
C LYS A 8 -1.94 -5.93 -11.82
N LEU A 9 -1.35 -5.41 -10.75
CA LEU A 9 -1.58 -5.89 -9.39
C LEU A 9 -2.38 -4.88 -8.57
N ALA A 10 -3.19 -5.38 -7.66
CA ALA A 10 -3.87 -4.59 -6.65
C ALA A 10 -3.28 -4.94 -5.27
N LEU A 11 -2.80 -3.91 -4.57
CA LEU A 11 -2.28 -3.97 -3.21
C LEU A 11 -3.32 -3.39 -2.25
N LEU A 12 -3.75 -4.20 -1.30
CA LEU A 12 -4.68 -3.86 -0.22
C LEU A 12 -3.95 -4.14 1.10
N ILE A 13 -3.79 -3.12 1.95
CA ILE A 13 -3.05 -3.20 3.21
C ILE A 13 -4.00 -2.90 4.37
N ASP A 14 -3.86 -3.62 5.47
CA ASP A 14 -4.50 -3.30 6.75
C ASP A 14 -3.51 -2.50 7.61
N ALA A 15 -3.80 -1.23 7.86
CA ALA A 15 -2.95 -0.30 8.59
C ALA A 15 -2.88 -0.60 10.09
N ASP A 16 -3.93 -1.22 10.63
CA ASP A 16 -4.05 -1.51 12.06
C ASP A 16 -3.26 -2.76 12.43
N ASN A 17 -3.07 -3.69 11.48
CA ASN A 17 -2.37 -4.95 11.68
C ASN A 17 -0.93 -4.99 11.11
N ILE A 18 -0.55 -4.03 10.27
CA ILE A 18 0.79 -3.98 9.66
C ILE A 18 1.59 -2.78 10.20
N PRO A 19 2.86 -2.96 10.56
CA PRO A 19 3.77 -1.84 10.82
C PRO A 19 4.17 -1.09 9.54
N CYS A 20 4.22 0.24 9.59
CA CYS A 20 4.53 1.10 8.43
C CYS A 20 5.93 0.89 7.83
N GLU A 21 6.86 0.35 8.62
CA GLU A 21 8.25 0.05 8.21
C GLU A 21 8.34 -1.00 7.08
N TYR A 22 7.36 -1.89 6.96
CA TYR A 22 7.38 -2.97 5.97
C TYR A 22 6.90 -2.55 4.57
N VAL A 23 6.27 -1.38 4.43
CA VAL A 23 5.64 -0.94 3.17
C VAL A 23 6.63 -0.94 2.02
N LYS A 24 7.84 -0.44 2.25
CA LYS A 24 8.87 -0.36 1.23
C LYS A 24 9.23 -1.74 0.72
N SER A 25 9.49 -2.69 1.62
CA SER A 25 9.82 -4.07 1.26
C SER A 25 8.66 -4.77 0.53
N ILE A 26 7.41 -4.52 0.93
CA ILE A 26 6.23 -5.06 0.25
C ILE A 26 6.16 -4.54 -1.19
N LEU A 27 6.37 -3.24 -1.41
CA LEU A 27 6.34 -2.65 -2.74
C LEU A 27 7.47 -3.15 -3.64
N GLU A 28 8.69 -3.26 -3.09
CA GLU A 28 9.86 -3.80 -3.80
C GLU A 28 9.64 -5.26 -4.21
N GLU A 29 9.00 -6.05 -3.37
CA GLU A 29 8.67 -7.44 -3.67
C GLU A 29 7.60 -7.53 -4.76
N ILE A 30 6.50 -6.78 -4.63
CA ILE A 30 5.40 -6.78 -5.60
C ILE A 30 5.87 -6.33 -6.99
N ALA A 31 6.78 -5.35 -7.05
CA ALA A 31 7.34 -4.84 -8.30
C ALA A 31 8.09 -5.90 -9.12
N LYS A 32 8.56 -6.99 -8.49
CA LYS A 32 9.21 -8.12 -9.20
C LYS A 32 8.22 -8.96 -10.00
N TYR A 33 6.95 -8.98 -9.61
CA TYR A 33 5.91 -9.80 -10.22
C TYR A 33 5.05 -9.01 -11.21
N GLY A 34 4.90 -7.70 -11.01
CA GLY A 34 4.07 -6.86 -11.86
C GLY A 34 3.98 -5.41 -11.38
N SER A 35 3.18 -4.62 -12.08
CA SER A 35 2.97 -3.20 -11.77
C SER A 35 1.75 -3.03 -10.85
N PRO A 36 1.91 -2.55 -9.60
CA PRO A 36 0.78 -2.28 -8.72
C PRO A 36 0.01 -1.05 -9.21
N THR A 37 -1.15 -1.28 -9.83
CA THR A 37 -2.03 -0.22 -10.36
C THR A 37 -2.97 0.35 -9.30
N PHE A 38 -3.30 -0.45 -8.28
CA PHE A 38 -4.08 0.00 -7.14
C PHE A 38 -3.29 -0.25 -5.87
N LYS A 39 -3.14 0.78 -5.04
CA LYS A 39 -2.50 0.71 -3.74
C LYS A 39 -3.40 1.38 -2.73
N ARG A 40 -4.08 0.58 -1.91
CA ARG A 40 -4.97 1.08 -0.87
C ARG A 40 -4.56 0.53 0.48
N ILE A 41 -4.77 1.34 1.48
CA ILE A 41 -4.57 0.96 2.87
C ILE A 41 -5.81 1.31 3.67
N TYR A 42 -6.26 0.39 4.51
CA TYR A 42 -7.48 0.47 5.28
C TYR A 42 -7.13 0.57 6.75
N GLY A 43 -7.77 1.49 7.46
CA GLY A 43 -7.58 1.61 8.90
C GLY A 43 -8.34 2.80 9.46
N ASP A 44 -8.30 2.94 10.78
CA ASP A 44 -8.90 4.07 11.47
C ASP A 44 -7.94 5.26 11.59
N TRP A 45 -7.95 6.16 10.60
CA TRP A 45 -7.04 7.32 10.53
C TRP A 45 -7.28 8.39 11.59
N THR A 46 -8.34 8.23 12.41
CA THR A 46 -8.54 9.07 13.60
C THR A 46 -7.60 8.69 14.74
N ARG A 47 -7.00 7.49 14.71
CA ARG A 47 -6.12 6.99 15.76
C ARG A 47 -4.70 7.54 15.64
N PRO A 48 -4.07 7.96 16.76
CA PRO A 48 -2.76 8.58 16.75
C PRO A 48 -1.63 7.63 16.30
N ASN A 49 -1.79 6.31 16.50
CA ASN A 49 -0.82 5.29 16.08
C ASN A 49 -0.64 5.24 14.55
N LEU A 50 -1.65 5.61 13.77
CA LEU A 50 -1.55 5.64 12.31
C LEU A 50 -0.89 6.92 11.77
N THR A 51 -0.52 7.87 12.62
CA THR A 51 0.16 9.11 12.17
C THR A 51 1.48 8.82 11.45
N LYS A 52 2.20 7.77 11.86
CA LYS A 52 3.48 7.35 11.25
C LYS A 52 3.33 6.93 9.78
N TRP A 53 2.14 6.50 9.38
CA TRP A 53 1.87 6.11 8.00
C TRP A 53 1.82 7.31 7.06
N LYS A 54 1.45 8.52 7.52
CA LYS A 54 1.20 9.66 6.63
C LYS A 54 2.36 9.99 5.68
N SER A 55 3.61 9.97 6.17
CA SER A 55 4.79 10.19 5.33
C SER A 55 4.95 9.07 4.29
N VAL A 56 4.88 7.82 4.74
CA VAL A 56 5.03 6.63 3.90
C VAL A 56 3.98 6.57 2.79
N LEU A 57 2.73 6.94 3.09
CA LEU A 57 1.65 6.93 2.10
C LEU A 57 1.85 7.96 0.99
N LEU A 58 2.30 9.17 1.35
CA LEU A 58 2.59 10.24 0.40
C LEU A 58 3.78 9.87 -0.49
N GLU A 59 4.87 9.38 0.09
CA GLU A 59 6.07 8.97 -0.64
C GLU A 59 5.79 7.85 -1.65
N ASN A 60 4.91 6.91 -1.29
CA ASN A 60 4.65 5.71 -2.08
C ASN A 60 3.35 5.78 -2.91
N ALA A 61 2.67 6.93 -2.93
CA ALA A 61 1.38 7.12 -3.60
C ALA A 61 0.36 6.01 -3.26
N ILE A 62 0.20 5.73 -1.97
CA ILE A 62 -0.77 4.76 -1.44
C ILE A 62 -2.00 5.54 -0.96
N THR A 63 -3.19 5.14 -1.40
CA THR A 63 -4.43 5.83 -1.02
C THR A 63 -4.95 5.31 0.33
N PRO A 64 -5.04 6.15 1.38
CA PRO A 64 -5.69 5.78 2.62
C PRO A 64 -7.21 5.71 2.48
N ILE A 65 -7.82 4.70 3.08
CA ILE A 65 -9.26 4.49 3.16
C ILE A 65 -9.64 4.41 4.64
N GLN A 66 -10.51 5.32 5.10
CA GLN A 66 -11.03 5.28 6.47
C GLN A 66 -11.95 4.08 6.63
N GLN A 67 -11.68 3.26 7.64
CA GLN A 67 -12.58 2.20 8.05
C GLN A 67 -13.56 2.75 9.09
N TYR A 68 -14.85 2.55 8.85
CA TYR A 68 -15.92 2.79 9.82
C TYR A 68 -16.34 1.43 10.39
N SER A 69 -16.55 1.37 11.70
CA SER A 69 -17.03 0.16 12.41
C SER A 69 -18.50 0.30 12.75
#